data_AF-A0A952P3E4-F1
#
_entry.id   AF-A0A952P3E4-F1
#
_cell.length_a   1.000
_cell.length_b   1.000
_cell.length_c   1.000
_cell.angle_alpha   90.00
_cell.angle_beta   90.00
_cell.angle_gamma   90.00
#
_symmetry.space_group_name_H-M   'P 1'
#
loop_
_entity.id
_entity.type
_entity.pdbx_description
1 polymer ?
#
loop_
_entity_poly.entity_id
_entity_poly.type
_entity_poly.pdbx_seq_one_letter_code
_entity_poly.pdbx_strand_id
1 'polypeptide(L)'
;MRTLVAFLIVMSGFSTALAQGRYLPQKKDTRLTYDLSASTGSTNGHSYTEINLGLNWFLTDWASWRNAAFSRQGQGIQSVQGLDSSLRFNGSLGADDGSLGVDAFVGPGVRLATNKYNAAFGEAGVVFRLGGIRLGAGVKALSYFADREIDGVSIPKNESQYFIIIGGGGAL
;
A
#
# COMPACT_ATOMS: atom_id res chain seq x y z
N MET A 1 -2.31 12.41 25.42
CA MET A 1 -1.40 11.23 25.46
C MET A 1 -2.18 9.91 25.51
N ARG A 2 -2.99 9.59 24.50
CA ARG A 2 -3.73 8.31 24.44
C ARG A 2 -3.69 7.60 23.07
N THR A 3 -2.90 8.10 22.13
CA THR A 3 -2.86 7.57 20.75
C THR A 3 -1.62 6.72 20.45
N LEU A 4 -0.69 6.55 21.41
CA LEU A 4 0.56 5.81 21.19
C LEU A 4 0.48 4.31 21.52
N VAL A 5 -0.58 3.86 22.21
CA VAL A 5 -0.64 2.49 22.76
C VAL A 5 -1.18 1.47 21.74
N ALA A 6 -1.95 1.90 20.74
CA ALA A 6 -2.49 0.99 19.73
C ALA A 6 -1.42 0.49 18.72
N PHE A 7 -0.35 1.25 18.52
CA PHE A 7 0.72 0.90 17.58
C PHE A 7 1.66 -0.19 18.13
N LEU A 8 1.77 -0.32 19.46
CA LEU A 8 2.67 -1.28 20.10
C LEU A 8 2.06 -2.69 20.27
N ILE A 9 0.73 -2.79 20.28
CA ILE A 9 0.02 -4.07 20.52
C ILE A 9 -0.06 -4.92 19.23
N VAL A 10 -0.05 -4.29 18.05
CA VAL A 10 0.03 -5.05 16.77
C VAL A 10 1.44 -5.62 16.53
N MET A 11 2.49 -4.98 17.05
CA MET A 11 3.88 -5.45 16.90
C MET A 11 4.26 -6.59 17.86
N SER A 12 3.60 -6.70 19.02
CA SER A 12 3.93 -7.73 20.04
C SER A 12 3.20 -9.06 19.82
N GLY A 13 2.10 -9.08 19.06
CA GLY A 13 1.39 -10.32 18.72
C GLY A 13 2.02 -11.13 17.58
N PHE A 14 2.87 -10.51 16.76
CA PHE A 14 3.56 -11.19 15.64
C PHE A 14 4.91 -11.79 16.02
N SER A 15 5.46 -11.44 17.19
CA SER A 15 6.82 -11.83 17.57
C SER A 15 6.94 -13.29 18.02
N THR A 16 5.85 -13.90 18.51
CA THR A 16 5.90 -15.24 19.11
C THR A 16 5.49 -16.36 18.15
N ALA A 17 4.81 -16.07 17.05
CA ALA A 17 4.37 -17.08 16.09
C ALA A 17 5.41 -17.39 14.97
N LEU A 18 6.44 -16.55 14.80
CA LEU A 18 7.40 -16.68 13.70
C LEU A 18 8.73 -17.38 14.09
N ALA A 19 8.90 -17.79 15.35
CA ALA A 19 10.18 -18.31 15.84
C ALA A 19 10.43 -19.81 15.54
N GLN A 20 9.56 -20.51 14.80
CA GLN A 20 9.70 -21.96 14.54
C GLN A 20 9.64 -22.38 13.06
N GLY A 21 9.78 -21.45 12.12
CA GLY A 21 9.93 -21.77 10.70
C GLY A 21 11.37 -22.17 10.37
N ARG A 22 11.59 -23.41 9.95
CA ARG A 22 12.87 -23.97 9.48
C ARG A 22 13.60 -22.99 8.53
N TYR A 23 14.86 -22.68 8.83
CA TYR A 23 15.78 -22.00 7.93
C TYR A 23 16.00 -22.86 6.68
N LEU A 24 15.28 -22.58 5.61
CA LEU A 24 15.64 -23.02 4.26
C LEU A 24 16.55 -21.96 3.63
N PRO A 25 17.55 -22.35 2.82
CA PRO A 25 18.48 -21.41 2.22
C PRO A 25 17.72 -20.49 1.25
N GLN A 26 17.58 -19.23 1.66
CA GLN A 26 16.87 -18.18 0.94
C GLN A 26 17.64 -17.85 -0.35
N LYS A 27 17.08 -18.21 -1.51
CA LYS A 27 17.62 -17.80 -2.80
C LYS A 27 17.39 -16.29 -2.94
N LYS A 28 18.46 -15.54 -2.75
CA LYS A 28 18.49 -14.08 -2.58
C LYS A 28 18.39 -13.37 -3.94
N ASP A 29 17.27 -13.53 -4.63
CA ASP A 29 17.04 -12.83 -5.90
C ASP A 29 16.35 -11.50 -5.60
N THR A 30 17.16 -10.46 -5.36
CA THR A 30 16.70 -9.07 -5.32
C THR A 30 15.95 -8.79 -6.62
N ARG A 31 14.63 -8.58 -6.52
CA ARG A 31 13.75 -8.42 -7.68
C ARG A 31 13.14 -7.02 -7.68
N LEU A 32 13.32 -6.29 -8.78
CA LEU A 32 12.62 -5.03 -9.04
C LEU A 32 11.41 -5.32 -9.94
N THR A 33 10.24 -4.81 -9.55
CA THR A 33 9.00 -4.93 -10.35
C THR A 33 8.25 -3.61 -10.35
N TYR A 34 7.35 -3.41 -11.30
CA TYR A 34 6.49 -2.23 -11.36
C TYR A 34 5.01 -2.60 -11.40
N ASP A 35 4.16 -1.67 -10.96
CA ASP A 35 2.71 -1.82 -10.98
C ASP A 35 2.01 -0.49 -11.34
N LEU A 36 0.82 -0.61 -11.91
CA LEU A 36 -0.11 0.49 -12.07
C LEU A 36 -1.30 0.21 -11.17
N SER A 37 -1.66 1.15 -10.31
CA SER A 37 -2.85 1.04 -9.46
C SER A 37 -3.80 2.19 -9.71
N ALA A 38 -5.09 1.94 -9.53
CA ALA A 38 -6.12 2.95 -9.47
C ALA A 38 -6.92 2.77 -8.18
N SER A 39 -7.31 3.86 -7.55
CA SER A 39 -8.06 3.84 -6.30
C SER A 39 -9.18 4.85 -6.30
N THR A 40 -10.17 4.60 -5.45
CA THR A 40 -11.28 5.50 -5.19
C THR A 40 -11.41 5.72 -3.69
N GLY A 41 -11.88 6.90 -3.33
CA GLY A 41 -12.30 7.19 -1.97
C GLY A 41 -13.17 8.43 -1.94
N SER A 42 -13.60 8.81 -0.75
CA SER A 42 -14.50 9.94 -0.55
C SER A 42 -14.08 10.76 0.65
N THR A 43 -14.12 12.08 0.51
CA THR A 43 -13.90 13.03 1.61
C THR A 43 -14.99 14.08 1.61
N ASN A 44 -15.66 14.26 2.74
CA ASN A 44 -16.71 15.27 2.92
C ASN A 44 -17.81 15.23 1.84
N GLY A 45 -18.25 14.02 1.45
CA GLY A 45 -19.27 13.84 0.40
C GLY A 45 -18.74 13.93 -1.04
N HIS A 46 -17.47 14.29 -1.24
CA HIS A 46 -16.85 14.32 -2.57
C HIS A 46 -16.05 13.05 -2.85
N SER A 47 -16.36 12.38 -3.95
CA SER A 47 -15.59 11.23 -4.44
C SER A 47 -14.40 11.68 -5.28
N TYR A 48 -13.33 10.90 -5.24
CA TYR A 48 -12.16 11.10 -6.08
C TYR A 48 -11.58 9.78 -6.56
N THR A 49 -10.78 9.87 -7.60
CA THR A 49 -9.93 8.79 -8.08
C THR A 49 -8.46 9.17 -7.92
N GLU A 50 -7.62 8.17 -7.69
CA GLU A 50 -6.17 8.32 -7.63
C GLU A 50 -5.53 7.22 -8.48
N ILE A 51 -4.62 7.60 -9.36
CA ILE A 51 -3.80 6.67 -10.14
C ILE A 51 -2.39 6.69 -9.56
N ASN A 52 -1.76 5.53 -9.42
CA ASN A 52 -0.39 5.41 -8.93
C ASN A 52 0.44 4.54 -9.85
N LEU A 53 1.68 4.97 -10.11
CA LEU A 53 2.71 4.21 -10.79
C LEU A 53 3.76 3.78 -9.76
N GLY A 54 3.79 2.49 -9.44
CA GLY A 54 4.60 1.91 -8.37
C GLY A 54 5.85 1.19 -8.88
N LEU A 55 6.94 1.36 -8.13
CA LEU A 55 8.15 0.55 -8.19
C LEU A 55 8.29 -0.22 -6.88
N ASN A 56 8.44 -1.54 -6.97
CA ASN A 56 8.52 -2.46 -5.85
C ASN A 56 9.88 -3.14 -5.84
N TRP A 57 10.65 -2.91 -4.79
CA TRP A 57 11.91 -3.56 -4.54
C TRP A 57 11.72 -4.68 -3.51
N PHE A 58 11.84 -5.94 -3.93
CA PHE A 58 11.81 -7.08 -3.02
C PHE A 58 13.17 -7.21 -2.30
N LEU A 59 13.17 -6.97 -1.00
CA LEU A 59 14.33 -7.11 -0.11
C LEU A 59 14.52 -8.57 0.30
N THR A 60 13.40 -9.26 0.50
CA THR A 60 13.27 -10.69 0.78
C THR A 60 11.99 -11.22 0.13
N ASP A 61 11.73 -12.53 0.22
CA ASP A 61 10.47 -13.12 -0.25
C ASP A 61 9.25 -12.64 0.55
N TRP A 62 9.47 -12.20 1.79
CA TRP A 62 8.43 -11.76 2.70
C TRP A 62 8.39 -10.24 2.90
N ALA A 63 9.31 -9.46 2.32
CA ALA A 63 9.36 -8.00 2.47
C ALA A 63 9.71 -7.30 1.16
N SER A 64 8.90 -6.30 0.81
CA SER A 64 9.15 -5.41 -0.33
C SER A 64 8.98 -3.95 0.07
N TRP A 65 9.78 -3.08 -0.53
CA TRP A 65 9.64 -1.64 -0.41
C TRP A 65 9.03 -1.11 -1.70
N ARG A 66 7.85 -0.52 -1.61
CA ARG A 66 7.18 0.13 -2.74
C ARG A 66 7.26 1.64 -2.64
N ASN A 67 7.65 2.27 -3.74
CA ASN A 67 7.58 3.71 -3.96
C ASN A 67 6.67 3.98 -5.15
N ALA A 68 5.70 4.88 -5.02
CA ALA A 68 4.73 5.14 -6.08
C ALA A 68 4.43 6.62 -6.24
N ALA A 69 4.63 7.12 -7.46
CA ALA A 69 4.10 8.42 -7.86
C ALA A 69 2.59 8.32 -8.02
N PHE A 70 1.85 9.33 -7.57
CA PHE A 70 0.41 9.32 -7.68
C PHE A 70 -0.17 10.66 -8.11
N SER A 71 -1.35 10.60 -8.72
CA SER A 71 -2.17 11.75 -9.07
C SER A 71 -3.62 11.48 -8.69
N ARG A 72 -4.19 12.37 -7.87
CA ARG A 72 -5.55 12.32 -7.36
C ARG A 72 -6.39 13.46 -7.93
N GLN A 73 -7.56 13.11 -8.44
CA GLN A 73 -8.49 14.03 -9.09
C GLN A 73 -9.93 13.69 -8.66
N GLY A 74 -10.76 14.71 -8.45
CA GLY A 74 -12.17 14.56 -8.08
C GLY A 74 -12.93 15.85 -8.27
N GLN A 75 -14.26 15.76 -8.44
CA GLN A 75 -15.10 16.96 -8.60
C GLN A 75 -15.32 17.65 -7.26
N GLY A 76 -15.13 18.98 -7.24
CA GLY A 76 -15.29 19.78 -6.02
C GLY A 76 -14.18 19.57 -4.98
N ILE A 77 -13.06 18.97 -5.37
CA ILE A 77 -11.88 18.83 -4.49
C ILE A 77 -10.61 19.27 -5.21
N GLN A 78 -9.61 19.65 -4.42
CA GLN A 78 -8.31 20.01 -4.97
C GLN A 78 -7.58 18.77 -5.51
N SER A 79 -6.95 18.93 -6.68
CA SER A 79 -6.02 17.94 -7.23
C SER A 79 -4.79 17.82 -6.34
N VAL A 80 -4.36 16.58 -6.10
CA VAL A 80 -3.21 16.27 -5.24
C VAL A 80 -2.30 15.33 -5.99
N GLN A 81 -1.01 15.60 -5.96
CA GLN A 81 0.02 14.77 -6.55
C GLN A 81 1.12 14.54 -5.52
N GLY A 82 1.84 13.44 -5.63
CA GLY A 82 2.87 13.12 -4.67
C GLY A 82 3.52 11.76 -4.86
N LEU A 83 4.20 11.34 -3.80
CA LEU A 83 4.91 10.08 -3.69
C LEU A 83 4.43 9.35 -2.42
N ASP A 84 4.01 8.11 -2.60
CA ASP A 84 3.78 7.16 -1.52
C ASP A 84 5.00 6.24 -1.39
N SER A 85 5.50 6.06 -0.16
CA SER A 85 6.58 5.12 0.15
C SER A 85 6.12 4.17 1.25
N SER A 86 6.25 2.86 1.04
CA SER A 86 5.64 1.83 1.90
C SER A 86 6.49 0.59 2.03
N LEU A 87 6.62 0.06 3.24
CA LEU A 87 7.22 -1.24 3.50
C LEU A 87 6.09 -2.27 3.59
N ARG A 88 6.09 -3.27 2.72
CA ARG A 88 5.06 -4.30 2.63
C ARG A 88 5.61 -5.65 3.08
N PHE A 89 4.92 -6.28 4.02
CA PHE A 89 5.13 -7.66 4.41
C PHE A 89 4.23 -8.54 3.54
N ASN A 90 4.83 -9.48 2.81
CA ASN A 90 4.18 -10.30 1.80
C ASN A 90 4.06 -11.75 2.29
N GLY A 91 2.94 -12.39 1.98
CA GLY A 91 2.73 -13.82 2.15
C GLY A 91 2.13 -14.41 0.89
N SER A 92 2.61 -15.57 0.47
CA SER A 92 2.14 -16.27 -0.73
C SER A 92 1.42 -17.56 -0.33
N LEU A 93 0.24 -17.79 -0.93
CA LEU A 93 -0.53 -19.02 -0.87
C LEU A 93 -0.70 -19.51 -2.33
N GLY A 94 -0.13 -20.66 -2.68
CA GLY A 94 -0.26 -21.21 -4.03
C GLY A 94 0.78 -22.27 -4.37
N ALA A 95 0.54 -22.98 -5.47
CA ALA A 95 1.38 -24.06 -5.97
C ALA A 95 2.78 -23.55 -6.39
N ASP A 96 3.81 -24.36 -6.16
CA ASP A 96 5.24 -24.05 -6.37
C ASP A 96 5.59 -23.75 -7.85
N ASP A 97 4.64 -23.95 -8.75
CA ASP A 97 4.71 -23.90 -10.20
C ASP A 97 4.80 -22.46 -10.78
N GLY A 98 4.75 -21.44 -9.94
CA GLY A 98 5.03 -20.02 -10.26
C GLY A 98 4.03 -19.29 -11.19
N SER A 99 3.14 -20.01 -11.88
CA SER A 99 2.23 -19.45 -12.87
C SER A 99 0.90 -18.96 -12.29
N LEU A 100 0.41 -19.59 -11.21
CA LEU A 100 -0.83 -19.26 -10.52
C LEU A 100 -0.58 -19.13 -9.01
N GLY A 101 -1.22 -18.16 -8.37
CA GLY A 101 -1.13 -18.03 -6.92
C GLY A 101 -1.81 -16.80 -6.38
N VAL A 102 -1.91 -16.75 -5.05
CA VAL A 102 -2.49 -15.63 -4.30
C VAL A 102 -1.43 -15.08 -3.37
N ASP A 103 -1.11 -13.82 -3.54
CA ASP A 103 -0.27 -13.07 -2.62
C ASP A 103 -1.15 -12.17 -1.74
N ALA A 104 -0.80 -12.06 -0.47
CA ALA A 104 -1.34 -11.05 0.43
C ALA A 104 -0.21 -10.12 0.88
N PHE A 105 -0.54 -8.87 1.13
CA PHE A 105 0.40 -7.93 1.73
C PHE A 105 -0.26 -7.05 2.78
N VAL A 106 0.55 -6.57 3.72
CA VAL A 106 0.19 -5.52 4.67
C VAL A 106 1.42 -4.69 5.00
N GLY A 107 1.26 -3.39 5.23
CA GLY A 107 2.43 -2.54 5.44
C GLY A 107 2.12 -1.11 5.87
N PRO A 108 3.01 -0.49 6.67
CA PRO A 108 2.99 0.94 6.90
C PRO A 108 3.66 1.71 5.75
N GLY A 109 3.32 3.00 5.64
CA GLY A 109 3.93 3.92 4.68
C GLY A 109 3.76 5.38 5.04
N VAL A 110 4.40 6.23 4.24
CA VAL A 110 4.38 7.69 4.32
C VAL A 110 4.10 8.28 2.95
N ARG A 111 3.29 9.34 2.94
CA ARG A 111 2.88 10.10 1.77
C ARG A 111 3.50 11.49 1.84
N LEU A 112 4.22 11.85 0.79
CA LEU A 112 4.68 13.21 0.52
C LEU A 112 3.86 13.76 -0.63
N ALA A 113 3.08 14.81 -0.39
CA ALA A 113 2.10 15.31 -1.33
C ALA A 113 1.92 16.82 -1.26
N THR A 114 1.39 17.37 -2.34
CA THR A 114 1.05 18.80 -2.42
C THR A 114 -0.08 19.17 -1.45
N ASN A 115 -0.27 20.48 -1.25
CA ASN A 115 -1.50 21.04 -0.67
C ASN A 115 -1.88 20.54 0.74
N LYS A 116 -0.90 20.31 1.62
CA LYS A 116 -1.10 19.79 2.99
C LYS A 116 -1.60 18.33 3.05
N TYR A 117 -1.42 17.54 1.99
CA TYR A 117 -1.81 16.12 1.95
C TYR A 117 -0.70 15.14 2.38
N ASN A 118 0.34 15.62 3.06
CA ASN A 118 1.32 14.73 3.69
C ASN A 118 0.63 13.88 4.77
N ALA A 119 0.91 12.58 4.78
CA ALA A 119 0.23 11.63 5.67
C ALA A 119 1.13 10.46 6.05
N ALA A 120 0.82 9.83 7.18
CA ALA A 120 1.18 8.43 7.40
C ALA A 120 0.03 7.57 6.88
N PHE A 121 0.33 6.35 6.41
CA PHE A 121 -0.70 5.43 6.00
C PHE A 121 -0.37 3.98 6.36
N GLY A 122 -1.41 3.15 6.41
CA GLY A 122 -1.29 1.70 6.41
C GLY A 122 -2.07 1.16 5.21
N GLU A 123 -1.56 0.10 4.60
CA GLU A 123 -2.22 -0.57 3.48
C GLU A 123 -2.20 -2.08 3.63
N ALA A 124 -3.22 -2.72 3.08
CA ALA A 124 -3.30 -4.18 2.97
C ALA A 124 -4.02 -4.55 1.69
N GLY A 125 -3.68 -5.70 1.11
CA GLY A 125 -4.31 -6.16 -0.12
C GLY A 125 -4.00 -7.60 -0.47
N VAL A 126 -4.67 -8.07 -1.50
CA VAL A 126 -4.51 -9.39 -2.10
C VAL A 126 -4.21 -9.22 -3.58
N VAL A 127 -3.34 -10.05 -4.14
CA VAL A 127 -2.92 -10.06 -5.54
C VAL A 127 -2.99 -11.47 -6.09
N PHE A 128 -3.74 -11.67 -7.16
CA PHE A 128 -3.81 -12.90 -7.93
C PHE A 128 -2.77 -12.87 -9.04
N ARG A 129 -1.92 -13.90 -9.10
CA ARG A 129 -1.01 -14.17 -10.21
C ARG A 129 -1.72 -15.07 -11.22
N LEU A 130 -1.86 -14.60 -12.46
CA LEU A 130 -2.60 -15.27 -13.54
C LEU A 130 -1.72 -15.36 -14.80
N GLY A 131 -0.73 -16.26 -14.80
CA GLY A 131 0.03 -16.61 -16.01
C GLY A 131 0.77 -15.45 -16.68
N GLY A 132 1.27 -14.48 -15.90
CA GLY A 132 2.00 -13.31 -16.38
C GLY A 132 1.32 -11.96 -16.10
N ILE A 133 0.02 -11.99 -15.76
CA ILE A 133 -0.72 -10.83 -15.28
C ILE A 133 -0.87 -10.91 -13.75
N ARG A 134 -0.78 -9.78 -13.08
CA ARG A 134 -1.09 -9.66 -11.65
C ARG A 134 -2.27 -8.71 -11.46
N LEU A 135 -3.34 -9.20 -10.84
CA LEU A 135 -4.52 -8.41 -10.50
C LEU A 135 -4.70 -8.41 -8.99
N GLY A 136 -4.76 -7.24 -8.38
CA GLY A 136 -4.93 -7.11 -6.94
C GLY A 136 -5.98 -6.10 -6.55
N ALA A 137 -6.38 -6.17 -5.30
CA ALA A 137 -7.23 -5.19 -4.66
C ALA A 137 -6.84 -5.03 -3.19
N GLY A 138 -7.14 -3.87 -2.62
CA GLY A 138 -6.81 -3.61 -1.23
C GLY A 138 -7.38 -2.31 -0.68
N VAL A 139 -6.99 -2.04 0.55
CA VAL A 139 -7.41 -0.86 1.31
C VAL A 139 -6.18 -0.08 1.76
N LYS A 140 -6.28 1.24 1.77
CA LYS A 140 -5.27 2.16 2.31
C LYS A 140 -5.95 3.12 3.27
N ALA A 141 -5.51 3.13 4.53
CA ALA A 141 -5.96 4.06 5.54
C ALA A 141 -4.91 5.15 5.73
N LEU A 142 -5.28 6.42 5.52
CA LEU A 142 -4.41 7.57 5.63
C LEU A 142 -4.72 8.38 6.88
N SER A 143 -3.68 8.92 7.51
CA SER A 143 -3.76 9.90 8.59
C SER A 143 -2.90 11.11 8.25
N TYR A 144 -3.56 12.22 7.91
CA TYR A 144 -2.94 13.44 7.44
C TYR A 144 -2.33 14.24 8.59
N PHE A 145 -1.11 14.76 8.38
CA PHE A 145 -0.38 15.49 9.41
C PHE A 145 -0.93 16.90 9.65
N ALA A 146 -1.40 17.54 8.59
CA ALA A 146 -1.91 18.90 8.62
C ALA A 146 -3.45 18.92 8.61
N ASP A 147 -4.02 19.99 9.17
CA ASP A 147 -5.43 20.31 8.98
C ASP A 147 -5.66 20.72 7.52
N ARG A 148 -6.66 20.09 6.91
CA ARG A 148 -7.05 20.27 5.51
C ARG A 148 -8.47 20.84 5.47
N GLU A 149 -8.76 21.59 4.41
CA GLU A 149 -10.06 22.24 4.23
C GLU A 149 -10.52 22.09 2.77
N ILE A 150 -11.83 22.01 2.59
CA ILE A 150 -12.50 22.11 1.28
C ILE A 150 -13.55 23.20 1.43
N ASP A 151 -13.47 24.24 0.60
CA ASP A 151 -14.38 25.40 0.64
C ASP A 151 -14.53 26.04 2.03
N GLY A 152 -13.42 26.12 2.78
CA GLY A 152 -13.38 26.68 4.14
C GLY A 152 -13.95 25.76 5.23
N VAL A 153 -14.36 24.53 4.88
CA VAL A 153 -14.81 23.52 5.83
C VAL A 153 -13.67 22.56 6.14
N SER A 154 -13.35 22.40 7.43
CA SER A 154 -12.35 21.44 7.90
C SER A 154 -12.78 20.01 7.58
N ILE A 155 -11.87 19.23 6.99
CA ILE A 155 -12.13 17.83 6.64
C ILE A 155 -11.39 16.88 7.60
N PRO A 156 -11.92 15.66 7.83
CA PRO A 156 -11.30 14.69 8.72
C PRO A 156 -9.83 14.41 8.36
N LYS A 157 -8.99 14.23 9.37
CA LYS A 157 -7.58 13.82 9.19
C LYS A 157 -7.42 12.35 8.83
N ASN A 158 -8.45 11.54 8.96
CA ASN A 158 -8.40 10.12 8.62
C ASN A 158 -9.28 9.84 7.42
N GLU A 159 -8.77 9.02 6.51
CA GLU A 159 -9.40 8.71 5.24
C GLU A 159 -9.12 7.26 4.87
N SER A 160 -10.06 6.61 4.19
CA SER A 160 -9.86 5.25 3.66
C SER A 160 -10.05 5.25 2.15
N GLN A 161 -9.18 4.53 1.47
CA GLN A 161 -9.12 4.39 0.03
C GLN A 161 -9.18 2.91 -0.33
N TYR A 162 -9.90 2.58 -1.39
CA TYR A 162 -9.94 1.23 -1.96
C TYR A 162 -9.26 1.26 -3.30
N PHE A 163 -8.32 0.35 -3.53
CA PHE A 163 -7.52 0.33 -4.74
C PHE A 163 -7.56 -1.01 -5.45
N ILE A 164 -7.33 -0.96 -6.75
CA ILE A 164 -7.01 -2.09 -7.61
C ILE A 164 -5.57 -1.95 -8.10
N ILE A 165 -4.88 -3.07 -8.27
CA ILE A 165 -3.52 -3.16 -8.77
C ILE A 165 -3.53 -3.97 -10.06
N ILE A 166 -2.84 -3.48 -11.07
CA ILE A 166 -2.54 -4.18 -12.31
C ILE A 166 -1.03 -4.18 -12.48
N GLY A 167 -0.42 -5.35 -12.40
CA GLY A 167 1.03 -5.54 -12.60
C GLY A 167 1.30 -6.35 -13.87
N GLY A 168 2.15 -5.81 -14.74
CA GLY A 168 2.74 -6.56 -15.85
C GLY A 168 3.96 -7.33 -15.36
N GLY A 169 4.11 -8.59 -15.77
CA GLY A 169 5.21 -9.49 -15.38
C GLY A 169 6.60 -9.12 -15.91
N GLY A 170 7.03 -7.87 -15.79
CA GLY A 170 8.41 -7.46 -16.00
C GLY A 170 9.18 -7.44 -14.68
N ALA A 171 10.08 -8.39 -14.49
CA ALA A 171 11.19 -8.22 -13.55
C ALA A 171 12.36 -7.60 -14.34
N LEU A 172 12.91 -6.50 -13.85
CA LEU A 172 14.19 -5.95 -14.32
C LEU A 172 15.34 -6.55 -13.51
#